data_AF-A0ABD1CGZ1-F1
#
_entry.id   AF-A0ABD1CGZ1-F1
#
_cell.length_a   1.000
_cell.length_b   1.000
_cell.length_c   1.000
_cell.angle_alpha   90.00
_cell.angle_beta   90.00
_cell.angle_gamma   90.00
#
_symmetry.space_group_name_H-M   'P 1'
#
loop_
_entity.id
_entity.type
_entity.pdbx_description
1 polymer ?
#
loop_
_entity_poly.entity_id
_entity_poly.type
_entity_poly.pdbx_seq_one_letter_code
_entity_poly.pdbx_strand_id
1 'polypeptide(L)'
;MVRELREEVKRQREEIQHLRSLIENCAGCQKSPEPLRDSCQQHNPCFPGVHCYDTQTGVRDVACHDTAEGAQCGPCPERYEGDGKTCHLKNLCNEHLCAAGVQCSMIEQPPYYKCGACPVGFGGNGTVCHDIDECDLIEPCDVRVRCTNLSPGFRCEPCPPGFTGLHSGGLYAATFDYALQRQRCNDVDECADGSARCGPNSICINLEGSYECQCSRGFIRNSTYGCIAVEGMCLDGTICDKNAICKHAGGNTYKCKCKVGWAGNGFHCGLDRDLDGWADFDLGCTDSRCRQDNCVYVPNSGQEDADKDGVGDACDPDADNDGVLNSPDNCPLVHNPDQLDTDKEGGDKQGDACDNCPTVANIDQHDVDRDGIGDACDPDIDNDGILNERDNCPRKANTNQLDTDGDGIGDVCDNCPAVANVNQASLLLPFKTNPMDSDNDLIGDACDSDIDRDRDGIQDSQDNCPKLANSDQLDTDGDGRGDLCDPDADNDGILNADDNCPIVPNPDQTDANNDGVGDICEEDFDLDLIPNYLDNCPNNSKIFSTDFRTYQTVVLDPEGDSQIDPNWVIYNKGAEIVQTQNSDPGLAVG
;
A
#
# COMPACT_ATOMS: atom_id res chain seq x y z
N MET A 1 42.28 -23.80 -71.57
CA MET A 1 40.89 -24.32 -71.74
C MET A 1 40.60 -25.02 -73.07
N VAL A 2 40.28 -24.38 -74.20
CA VAL A 2 39.89 -25.13 -75.43
C VAL A 2 41.04 -25.99 -76.01
N ARG A 3 42.28 -25.54 -75.84
CA ARG A 3 43.48 -26.27 -76.30
C ARG A 3 43.84 -27.47 -75.40
N GLU A 4 43.54 -27.41 -74.10
CA GLU A 4 43.73 -28.53 -73.16
C GLU A 4 42.68 -29.62 -73.36
N LEU A 5 41.41 -29.24 -73.57
CA LEU A 5 40.34 -30.20 -73.87
C LEU A 5 40.57 -30.98 -75.19
N ARG A 6 41.21 -30.36 -76.19
CA ARG A 6 41.59 -31.05 -77.43
C ARG A 6 42.71 -32.07 -77.25
N GLU A 7 43.68 -31.77 -76.40
CA GLU A 7 44.77 -32.71 -76.07
C GLU A 7 44.25 -33.89 -75.23
N GLU A 8 43.30 -33.64 -74.32
CA GLU A 8 42.68 -34.69 -73.49
C GLU A 8 41.81 -35.65 -74.32
N VAL A 9 40.98 -35.11 -75.22
CA VAL A 9 40.16 -35.92 -76.15
C VAL A 9 41.03 -36.71 -77.13
N LYS A 10 42.18 -36.17 -77.54
CA LYS A 10 43.14 -36.89 -78.39
C LYS A 10 43.77 -38.06 -77.62
N ARG A 11 44.16 -37.85 -76.37
CA ARG A 11 44.71 -38.89 -75.48
C ARG A 11 43.71 -40.03 -75.24
N GLN A 12 42.46 -39.70 -74.92
CA GLN A 12 41.39 -40.69 -74.73
C GLN A 12 41.08 -41.49 -76.00
N ARG A 13 41.21 -40.89 -77.18
CA ARG A 13 40.98 -41.57 -78.47
C ARG A 13 42.11 -42.55 -78.81
N GLU A 14 43.35 -42.21 -78.47
CA GLU A 14 44.52 -43.08 -78.62
C GLU A 14 44.47 -44.26 -77.63
N GLU A 15 44.03 -44.03 -76.39
CA GLU A 15 43.83 -45.07 -75.37
C GLU A 15 42.74 -46.08 -75.73
N ILE A 16 41.61 -45.60 -76.28
CA ILE A 16 40.53 -46.46 -76.78
C ILE A 16 40.97 -47.29 -78.00
N GLN A 17 41.81 -46.74 -78.88
CA GLN A 17 42.41 -47.50 -79.99
C GLN A 17 43.40 -48.57 -79.49
N HIS A 18 44.18 -48.27 -78.45
CA HIS A 18 45.10 -49.21 -77.83
C HIS A 18 44.37 -50.37 -77.14
N LEU A 19 43.29 -50.07 -76.41
CA LEU A 19 42.41 -51.08 -75.79
C LEU A 19 41.69 -51.96 -76.82
N ARG A 20 41.27 -51.41 -77.98
CA ARG A 20 40.73 -52.23 -79.08
C ARG A 20 41.76 -53.16 -79.71
N SER A 21 43.00 -52.68 -79.90
CA SER A 21 44.12 -53.46 -80.45
C SER A 21 44.51 -54.66 -79.56
N LEU A 22 44.39 -54.51 -78.23
CA LEU A 22 44.63 -55.57 -77.26
C LEU A 22 43.50 -56.62 -77.21
N ILE A 23 42.27 -56.23 -77.56
CA ILE A 23 41.13 -57.16 -77.70
C ILE A 23 41.17 -57.89 -79.05
N GLU A 24 41.62 -57.23 -80.13
CA GLU A 24 41.71 -57.84 -81.48
C GLU A 24 42.86 -58.84 -81.65
N ASN A 25 43.89 -58.82 -80.79
CA ASN A 25 45.08 -59.68 -80.91
C ASN A 25 45.30 -60.62 -79.71
N CYS A 26 44.25 -60.99 -78.98
CA CYS A 26 44.36 -61.99 -77.93
C CYS A 26 44.72 -63.37 -78.52
N ALA A 27 45.95 -63.79 -78.28
CA ALA A 27 46.58 -65.05 -78.73
C ALA A 27 45.96 -66.33 -78.11
N GLY A 28 44.78 -66.24 -77.49
CA GLY A 28 43.95 -67.37 -77.04
C GLY A 28 42.73 -67.67 -77.91
N CYS A 29 42.49 -66.87 -78.97
CA CYS A 29 41.28 -66.99 -79.81
C CYS A 29 41.55 -67.59 -81.21
N GLN A 30 42.18 -68.76 -81.29
CA GLN A 30 42.19 -69.57 -82.51
C GLN A 30 41.58 -70.96 -82.31
N LYS A 31 40.57 -71.21 -83.13
CA LYS A 31 39.79 -72.44 -83.29
C LYS A 31 40.67 -73.64 -83.65
N SER A 32 40.36 -74.78 -83.05
CA SER A 32 40.39 -76.15 -83.63
C SER A 32 39.72 -77.11 -82.62
N PRO A 33 39.14 -78.24 -83.03
CA PRO A 33 38.37 -78.58 -84.23
C PRO A 33 36.86 -78.73 -83.88
N GLU A 34 35.99 -78.90 -84.88
CA GLU A 34 34.54 -79.12 -84.69
C GLU A 34 34.21 -80.22 -83.67
N PRO A 35 33.18 -79.98 -82.83
CA PRO A 35 32.21 -81.03 -82.53
C PRO A 35 30.76 -80.53 -82.67
N LEU A 36 29.99 -81.30 -83.44
CA LEU A 36 28.55 -81.57 -83.36
C LEU A 36 27.64 -80.51 -82.69
N ARG A 37 26.71 -79.94 -83.47
CA ARG A 37 25.55 -79.16 -82.99
C ARG A 37 24.81 -79.92 -81.88
N ASP A 38 24.77 -79.35 -80.67
CA ASP A 38 23.92 -79.85 -79.58
C ASP A 38 22.46 -79.58 -79.91
N SER A 39 21.77 -80.65 -80.29
CA SER A 39 20.33 -80.68 -80.43
C SER A 39 19.69 -80.88 -79.08
N CYS A 40 18.51 -80.29 -78.87
CA CYS A 40 17.64 -80.53 -77.71
C CYS A 40 17.32 -82.01 -77.41
N GLN A 41 17.70 -82.93 -78.31
CA GLN A 41 17.58 -84.38 -78.17
C GLN A 41 18.75 -85.06 -77.42
N GLN A 42 19.86 -84.36 -77.09
CA GLN A 42 21.01 -84.97 -76.37
C GLN A 42 21.34 -84.37 -74.98
N HIS A 43 21.01 -83.11 -74.69
CA HIS A 43 21.15 -82.51 -73.34
C HIS A 43 20.15 -81.35 -73.17
N ASN A 44 19.52 -81.21 -71.99
CA ASN A 44 18.59 -80.09 -71.74
C ASN A 44 19.37 -78.86 -71.25
N PRO A 45 19.44 -77.75 -72.02
CA PRO A 45 20.24 -76.57 -71.68
C PRO A 45 19.52 -75.55 -70.79
N CYS A 46 18.31 -75.85 -70.29
CA CYS A 46 17.51 -74.97 -69.44
C CYS A 46 17.80 -75.15 -67.94
N PHE A 47 17.56 -74.11 -67.13
CA PHE A 47 17.78 -74.17 -65.68
C PHE A 47 16.93 -75.29 -65.03
N PRO A 48 17.46 -76.05 -64.05
CA PRO A 48 16.73 -77.14 -63.40
C PRO A 48 15.38 -76.67 -62.82
N GLY A 49 14.27 -77.23 -63.31
CA GLY A 49 12.91 -76.92 -62.81
C GLY A 49 12.02 -76.07 -63.74
N VAL A 50 12.48 -75.69 -64.93
CA VAL A 50 11.68 -74.96 -65.95
C VAL A 50 10.92 -75.95 -66.86
N HIS A 51 9.58 -75.82 -66.98
CA HIS A 51 8.70 -76.74 -67.76
C HIS A 51 8.21 -76.12 -69.10
N CYS A 52 8.22 -76.92 -70.18
CA CYS A 52 7.82 -76.54 -71.56
C CYS A 52 6.34 -76.83 -71.88
N TYR A 53 5.71 -76.01 -72.74
CA TYR A 53 4.35 -76.21 -73.27
C TYR A 53 4.26 -75.82 -74.75
N ASP A 54 3.61 -76.63 -75.59
CA ASP A 54 3.01 -76.18 -76.87
C ASP A 54 1.72 -76.95 -77.19
N THR A 55 0.69 -76.19 -77.56
CA THR A 55 -0.66 -76.60 -77.95
C THR A 55 -0.73 -76.88 -79.44
N GLN A 56 -0.62 -78.15 -79.86
CA GLN A 56 -1.47 -78.64 -80.97
C GLN A 56 -1.56 -80.17 -81.20
N THR A 57 -0.76 -81.05 -80.57
CA THR A 57 -0.91 -82.51 -80.84
C THR A 57 -0.69 -83.47 -79.67
N GLY A 58 -0.63 -82.99 -78.42
CA GLY A 58 -0.95 -83.79 -77.22
C GLY A 58 -0.35 -85.20 -77.11
N VAL A 59 0.97 -85.36 -77.19
CA VAL A 59 1.71 -86.50 -76.61
C VAL A 59 3.06 -85.99 -76.07
N ARG A 60 3.39 -86.38 -74.83
CA ARG A 60 4.55 -85.94 -74.04
C ARG A 60 5.80 -86.75 -74.40
N ASP A 61 6.96 -86.17 -74.05
CA ASP A 61 8.31 -86.74 -74.08
C ASP A 61 9.06 -86.65 -75.43
N VAL A 62 9.66 -85.46 -75.70
CA VAL A 62 11.12 -85.23 -75.87
C VAL A 62 11.39 -83.83 -76.48
N ALA A 63 12.41 -83.16 -75.91
CA ALA A 63 13.29 -82.09 -76.44
C ALA A 63 12.78 -80.65 -76.62
N CYS A 64 13.55 -79.68 -76.10
CA CYS A 64 13.41 -78.25 -76.40
C CYS A 64 13.33 -77.92 -77.90
N HIS A 65 12.89 -76.71 -78.24
CA HIS A 65 12.83 -76.28 -79.63
C HIS A 65 14.14 -75.61 -80.06
N ASP A 66 14.78 -76.20 -81.07
CA ASP A 66 15.91 -75.59 -81.76
C ASP A 66 15.38 -74.46 -82.67
N THR A 67 15.60 -73.20 -82.29
CA THR A 67 15.47 -72.08 -83.24
C THR A 67 16.76 -71.92 -84.04
N ALA A 68 16.73 -71.14 -85.13
CA ALA A 68 17.94 -70.80 -85.90
C ALA A 68 19.04 -70.10 -85.06
N GLU A 69 18.68 -69.61 -83.87
CA GLU A 69 19.55 -68.90 -82.92
C GLU A 69 19.86 -69.73 -81.65
N GLY A 70 19.37 -70.98 -81.55
CA GLY A 70 19.60 -71.92 -80.44
C GLY A 70 18.35 -72.30 -79.63
N ALA A 71 18.51 -73.20 -78.64
CA ALA A 71 17.45 -73.66 -77.74
C ALA A 71 16.82 -72.52 -76.91
N GLN A 72 15.49 -72.46 -76.77
CA GLN A 72 14.77 -71.44 -75.99
C GLN A 72 14.06 -72.07 -74.77
N CYS A 73 14.19 -71.45 -73.59
CA CYS A 73 13.69 -71.98 -72.31
C CYS A 73 12.48 -71.20 -71.79
N GLY A 74 11.63 -71.83 -70.97
CA GLY A 74 10.49 -71.19 -70.30
C GLY A 74 10.91 -70.29 -69.12
N PRO A 75 9.95 -69.66 -68.40
CA PRO A 75 10.25 -68.79 -67.27
C PRO A 75 10.88 -69.54 -66.09
N CYS A 76 11.74 -68.86 -65.32
CA CYS A 76 12.41 -69.43 -64.15
C CYS A 76 11.42 -69.94 -63.07
N PRO A 77 11.80 -70.94 -62.26
CA PRO A 77 10.97 -71.46 -61.17
C PRO A 77 10.65 -70.41 -60.10
N GLU A 78 9.59 -70.60 -59.31
CA GLU A 78 9.22 -69.69 -58.22
C GLU A 78 10.42 -69.43 -57.27
N ARG A 79 10.68 -68.14 -56.97
CA ARG A 79 11.83 -67.57 -56.24
C ARG A 79 13.12 -67.33 -57.04
N TYR A 80 13.14 -67.61 -58.33
CA TYR A 80 14.26 -67.25 -59.20
C TYR A 80 13.81 -66.32 -60.32
N GLU A 81 14.64 -65.34 -60.66
CA GLU A 81 14.42 -64.43 -61.79
C GLU A 81 15.55 -64.63 -62.83
N GLY A 82 15.25 -64.38 -64.11
CA GLY A 82 16.19 -64.60 -65.20
C GLY A 82 15.53 -65.00 -66.52
N ASP A 83 16.35 -65.41 -67.49
CA ASP A 83 15.95 -65.69 -68.88
C ASP A 83 15.57 -67.16 -69.15
N GLY A 84 15.45 -67.96 -68.09
CA GLY A 84 15.14 -69.40 -68.17
C GLY A 84 16.33 -70.31 -68.48
N LYS A 85 17.45 -69.75 -68.98
CA LYS A 85 18.75 -70.45 -69.08
C LYS A 85 19.60 -70.19 -67.84
N THR A 86 19.60 -68.94 -67.38
CA THR A 86 20.28 -68.50 -66.16
C THR A 86 19.24 -67.92 -65.22
N CYS A 87 19.00 -68.60 -64.10
CA CYS A 87 18.05 -68.17 -63.09
C CYS A 87 18.81 -67.93 -61.77
N HIS A 88 18.73 -66.73 -61.21
CA HIS A 88 19.30 -66.38 -59.90
C HIS A 88 18.21 -66.11 -58.87
N LEU A 89 18.51 -66.29 -57.59
CA LEU A 89 17.53 -66.13 -56.52
C LEU A 89 17.01 -64.67 -56.54
N LYS A 90 15.70 -64.51 -56.61
CA LYS A 90 15.04 -63.21 -56.63
C LYS A 90 15.38 -62.47 -55.34
N ASN A 91 16.03 -61.31 -55.44
CA ASN A 91 16.36 -60.49 -54.27
C ASN A 91 15.13 -59.65 -53.91
N LEU A 92 14.32 -60.13 -52.96
CA LEU A 92 13.10 -59.44 -52.52
C LEU A 92 13.37 -58.06 -51.89
N CYS A 93 14.59 -57.79 -51.39
CA CYS A 93 14.94 -56.46 -50.89
C CYS A 93 15.04 -55.39 -51.99
N ASN A 94 15.18 -55.78 -53.26
CA ASN A 94 15.20 -54.84 -54.39
C ASN A 94 13.79 -54.40 -54.84
N GLU A 95 12.74 -55.05 -54.32
CA GLU A 95 11.35 -54.69 -54.64
C GLU A 95 10.79 -53.56 -53.75
N HIS A 96 11.66 -52.82 -53.04
CA HIS A 96 11.28 -51.73 -52.11
C HIS A 96 10.21 -52.13 -51.07
N LEU A 97 10.28 -53.37 -50.57
CA LEU A 97 9.30 -53.92 -49.62
C LEU A 97 9.44 -53.40 -48.18
N CYS A 98 10.60 -52.84 -47.82
CA CYS A 98 10.82 -52.15 -46.55
C CYS A 98 10.64 -50.64 -46.73
N ALA A 99 10.24 -49.94 -45.67
CA ALA A 99 10.09 -48.50 -45.69
C ALA A 99 11.41 -47.79 -46.04
N ALA A 100 11.33 -46.60 -46.65
CA ALA A 100 12.51 -45.85 -47.07
C ALA A 100 13.46 -45.60 -45.88
N GLY A 101 14.76 -45.90 -46.06
CA GLY A 101 15.78 -45.78 -45.02
C GLY A 101 15.89 -46.98 -44.06
N VAL A 102 15.00 -47.98 -44.16
CA VAL A 102 15.07 -49.22 -43.36
C VAL A 102 15.99 -50.24 -44.02
N GLN A 103 16.89 -50.84 -43.23
CA GLN A 103 17.75 -51.91 -43.70
C GLN A 103 16.95 -53.18 -43.99
N CYS A 104 17.07 -53.72 -45.21
CA CYS A 104 16.47 -54.99 -45.58
C CYS A 104 17.52 -56.11 -45.58
N SER A 105 17.18 -57.24 -44.97
CA SER A 105 18.03 -58.43 -44.90
C SER A 105 17.28 -59.65 -45.45
N MET A 106 17.96 -60.50 -46.21
CA MET A 106 17.39 -61.74 -46.71
C MET A 106 17.43 -62.81 -45.61
N ILE A 107 16.34 -63.56 -45.43
CA ILE A 107 16.23 -64.64 -44.43
C ILE A 107 15.89 -65.97 -45.10
N GLU A 108 16.26 -67.09 -44.49
CA GLU A 108 16.12 -68.42 -45.09
C GLU A 108 14.69 -69.01 -45.01
N GLN A 109 13.81 -68.41 -44.21
CA GLN A 109 12.41 -68.86 -44.03
C GLN A 109 11.41 -67.84 -44.59
N PRO A 110 10.21 -68.25 -45.06
CA PRO A 110 9.16 -67.34 -45.51
C PRO A 110 8.86 -66.26 -44.44
N PRO A 111 8.78 -64.96 -44.79
CA PRO A 111 8.65 -64.38 -46.14
C PRO A 111 9.96 -64.13 -46.91
N TYR A 112 11.10 -64.70 -46.48
CA TYR A 112 12.42 -64.65 -47.12
C TYR A 112 13.14 -63.28 -47.12
N TYR A 113 12.50 -62.25 -46.56
CA TYR A 113 13.11 -60.97 -46.23
C TYR A 113 12.70 -60.53 -44.82
N LYS A 114 13.51 -59.68 -44.20
CA LYS A 114 13.23 -59.04 -42.93
C LYS A 114 13.67 -57.58 -42.98
N CYS A 115 12.75 -56.70 -42.66
CA CYS A 115 13.02 -55.27 -42.45
C CYS A 115 13.58 -55.04 -41.05
N GLY A 116 14.58 -54.17 -40.95
CA GLY A 116 15.16 -53.68 -39.70
C GLY A 116 14.24 -52.68 -38.99
N ALA A 117 14.79 -51.99 -38.00
CA ALA A 117 14.08 -50.91 -37.31
C ALA A 117 13.83 -49.72 -38.26
N CYS A 118 12.76 -48.96 -37.96
CA CYS A 118 12.50 -47.68 -38.62
C CYS A 118 13.65 -46.69 -38.41
N PRO A 119 13.86 -45.73 -39.33
CA PRO A 119 14.85 -44.67 -39.15
C PRO A 119 14.57 -43.86 -37.88
N VAL A 120 15.60 -43.20 -37.34
CA VAL A 120 15.45 -42.44 -36.09
C VAL A 120 14.44 -41.30 -36.29
N GLY A 121 13.53 -41.12 -35.33
CA GLY A 121 12.36 -40.22 -35.43
C GLY A 121 11.10 -40.89 -36.00
N PHE A 122 11.16 -42.18 -36.39
CA PHE A 122 10.00 -42.91 -36.91
C PHE A 122 9.69 -44.16 -36.09
N GLY A 123 8.40 -44.39 -35.83
CA GLY A 123 7.85 -45.56 -35.18
C GLY A 123 7.27 -46.54 -36.21
N GLY A 124 7.28 -47.84 -35.91
CA GLY A 124 6.66 -48.84 -36.77
C GLY A 124 7.37 -50.19 -36.80
N ASN A 125 6.96 -51.03 -37.74
CA ASN A 125 7.40 -52.42 -37.85
C ASN A 125 8.50 -52.65 -38.91
N GLY A 126 9.08 -51.57 -39.44
CA GLY A 126 10.12 -51.60 -40.49
C GLY A 126 9.59 -51.76 -41.92
N THR A 127 8.36 -52.25 -42.10
CA THR A 127 7.65 -52.24 -43.40
C THR A 127 6.81 -50.98 -43.57
N VAL A 128 6.18 -50.52 -42.50
CA VAL A 128 5.46 -49.26 -42.42
C VAL A 128 6.06 -48.48 -41.26
N CYS A 129 6.61 -47.30 -41.58
CA CYS A 129 7.16 -46.37 -40.61
C CYS A 129 6.32 -45.09 -40.65
N HIS A 130 5.84 -44.66 -39.50
CA HIS A 130 5.16 -43.38 -39.30
C HIS A 130 6.04 -42.50 -38.43
N ASP A 131 5.89 -41.20 -38.62
CA ASP A 131 6.57 -40.20 -37.81
C ASP A 131 6.16 -40.33 -36.32
N ILE A 132 7.10 -40.15 -35.41
CA ILE A 132 6.81 -40.13 -33.97
C ILE A 132 6.49 -38.70 -33.59
N ASP A 133 5.29 -38.46 -33.08
CA ASP A 133 4.96 -37.15 -32.54
C ASP A 133 5.59 -36.99 -31.14
N GLU A 134 6.78 -36.39 -31.08
CA GLU A 134 7.43 -36.16 -29.79
C GLU A 134 6.71 -35.11 -28.95
N CYS A 135 5.95 -34.19 -29.56
CA CYS A 135 5.20 -33.18 -28.80
C CYS A 135 4.16 -33.83 -27.90
N ASP A 136 3.42 -34.80 -28.44
CA ASP A 136 2.38 -35.51 -27.69
C ASP A 136 2.94 -36.62 -26.79
N LEU A 137 4.03 -37.28 -27.20
CA LEU A 137 4.54 -38.46 -26.49
C LEU A 137 5.36 -38.11 -25.24
N ILE A 138 6.18 -37.07 -25.30
CA ILE A 138 7.20 -36.79 -24.27
C ILE A 138 7.20 -35.35 -23.75
N GLU A 139 6.45 -34.44 -24.40
CA GLU A 139 6.35 -33.02 -24.05
C GLU A 139 7.73 -32.37 -23.81
N PRO A 140 8.56 -32.20 -24.87
CA PRO A 140 9.94 -31.78 -24.72
C PRO A 140 10.10 -30.27 -24.52
N CYS A 141 9.04 -29.51 -24.77
CA CYS A 141 9.01 -28.05 -24.67
C CYS A 141 8.44 -27.59 -23.33
N ASP A 142 8.76 -26.35 -22.93
CA ASP A 142 8.10 -25.71 -21.78
C ASP A 142 6.61 -25.48 -22.07
N VAL A 143 5.76 -25.58 -21.05
CA VAL A 143 4.30 -25.41 -21.19
C VAL A 143 3.91 -24.03 -21.74
N ARG A 144 4.79 -23.02 -21.60
CA ARG A 144 4.57 -21.65 -22.08
C ARG A 144 4.89 -21.45 -23.56
N VAL A 145 5.46 -22.45 -24.24
CA VAL A 145 5.86 -22.36 -25.64
C VAL A 145 5.17 -23.40 -26.51
N ARG A 146 5.05 -23.11 -27.80
CA ARG A 146 4.43 -24.02 -28.76
C ARG A 146 5.43 -25.10 -29.20
N CYS A 147 5.07 -26.37 -29.00
CA CYS A 147 5.74 -27.50 -29.62
C CYS A 147 5.17 -27.72 -31.04
N THR A 148 6.04 -27.99 -32.02
CA THR A 148 5.60 -28.45 -33.34
C THR A 148 6.34 -29.71 -33.75
N ASN A 149 5.56 -30.75 -34.05
CA ASN A 149 6.07 -31.99 -34.59
C ASN A 149 6.58 -31.82 -36.03
N LEU A 150 7.69 -32.47 -36.36
CA LEU A 150 8.37 -32.45 -37.65
C LEU A 150 8.61 -33.89 -38.10
N SER A 151 8.67 -34.13 -39.40
CA SER A 151 8.98 -35.47 -39.93
C SER A 151 10.35 -35.49 -40.60
N PRO A 152 11.47 -35.82 -39.91
CA PRO A 152 11.56 -36.30 -38.51
C PRO A 152 11.84 -35.21 -37.45
N GLY A 153 11.41 -35.48 -36.21
CA GLY A 153 11.80 -34.78 -34.98
C GLY A 153 10.80 -33.72 -34.50
N PHE A 154 11.26 -32.79 -33.68
CA PHE A 154 10.39 -31.72 -33.17
C PHE A 154 11.11 -30.38 -33.09
N ARG A 155 10.31 -29.31 -33.00
CA ARG A 155 10.79 -27.98 -32.65
C ARG A 155 9.96 -27.37 -31.52
N CYS A 156 10.65 -26.77 -30.56
CA CYS A 156 10.09 -25.86 -29.59
C CYS A 156 10.42 -24.42 -29.99
N GLU A 157 9.43 -23.55 -29.92
CA GLU A 157 9.68 -22.11 -30.07
C GLU A 157 10.57 -21.57 -28.92
N PRO A 158 11.22 -20.40 -29.11
CA PRO A 158 11.95 -19.72 -28.04
C PRO A 158 11.06 -19.40 -26.83
N CYS A 159 11.68 -19.21 -25.66
CA CYS A 159 10.95 -18.73 -24.48
C CYS A 159 10.29 -17.38 -24.77
N PRO A 160 9.09 -17.11 -24.21
CA PRO A 160 8.43 -15.82 -24.37
C PRO A 160 9.30 -14.67 -23.84
N PRO A 161 9.09 -13.42 -24.29
CA PRO A 161 9.72 -12.25 -23.69
C PRO A 161 9.49 -12.22 -22.16
N GLY A 162 10.51 -11.84 -21.39
CA GLY A 162 10.48 -11.87 -19.92
C GLY A 162 10.86 -13.22 -19.31
N PHE A 163 11.16 -14.24 -20.13
CA PHE A 163 11.59 -15.55 -19.64
C PHE A 163 12.95 -15.96 -20.22
N THR A 164 13.77 -16.61 -19.40
CA THR A 164 15.07 -17.18 -19.76
C THR A 164 15.18 -18.61 -19.26
N GLY A 165 16.28 -19.30 -19.54
CA GLY A 165 16.52 -20.63 -19.01
C GLY A 165 17.10 -21.59 -20.03
N LEU A 166 16.81 -22.88 -19.85
CA LEU A 166 17.41 -23.93 -20.64
C LEU A 166 16.75 -24.02 -22.01
N HIS A 167 17.56 -23.97 -23.07
CA HIS A 167 17.09 -23.87 -24.46
C HIS A 167 16.19 -22.64 -24.71
N SER A 168 16.54 -21.49 -24.11
CA SER A 168 15.77 -20.23 -24.24
C SER A 168 15.61 -19.74 -25.69
N GLY A 169 16.58 -20.00 -26.57
CA GLY A 169 16.53 -19.69 -27.99
C GLY A 169 15.69 -20.66 -28.84
N GLY A 170 14.97 -21.59 -28.21
CA GLY A 170 14.26 -22.69 -28.86
C GLY A 170 15.07 -23.99 -28.84
N LEU A 171 14.37 -25.10 -29.00
CA LEU A 171 14.94 -26.45 -28.99
C LEU A 171 14.55 -27.18 -30.27
N TYR A 172 15.52 -27.69 -31.02
CA TYR A 172 15.28 -28.54 -32.18
C TYR A 172 16.09 -29.82 -32.05
N ALA A 173 15.43 -30.95 -32.22
CA ALA A 173 16.10 -32.24 -32.27
C ALA A 173 15.39 -33.17 -33.26
N ALA A 174 16.18 -33.93 -34.01
CA ALA A 174 15.66 -34.95 -34.92
C ALA A 174 15.08 -36.17 -34.19
N THR A 175 15.38 -36.32 -32.88
CA THR A 175 15.04 -37.45 -32.04
C THR A 175 15.11 -37.01 -30.57
N PHE A 176 14.29 -37.57 -29.69
CA PHE A 176 14.49 -37.37 -28.25
C PHE A 176 15.55 -38.33 -27.69
N ASP A 177 16.66 -37.77 -27.20
CA ASP A 177 17.69 -38.49 -26.45
C ASP A 177 17.49 -38.20 -24.95
N TYR A 178 17.65 -39.20 -24.07
CA TYR A 178 17.62 -38.99 -22.62
C TYR A 178 18.72 -38.04 -22.12
N ALA A 179 19.77 -37.82 -22.90
CA ALA A 179 20.77 -36.79 -22.64
C ALA A 179 20.28 -35.36 -22.97
N LEU A 180 19.23 -35.23 -23.77
CA LEU A 180 18.63 -33.96 -24.16
C LEU A 180 17.61 -33.53 -23.10
N GLN A 181 17.96 -32.52 -22.31
CA GLN A 181 17.07 -31.98 -21.28
C GLN A 181 15.90 -31.20 -21.92
N ARG A 182 14.71 -31.28 -21.32
CA ARG A 182 13.52 -30.53 -21.77
C ARG A 182 13.78 -29.02 -21.68
N GLN A 183 13.18 -28.26 -22.60
CA GLN A 183 13.24 -26.80 -22.52
C GLN A 183 12.57 -26.32 -21.22
N ARG A 184 13.16 -25.30 -20.58
CA ARG A 184 12.62 -24.69 -19.36
C ARG A 184 12.72 -23.18 -19.46
N CYS A 185 11.59 -22.52 -19.30
CA CYS A 185 11.46 -21.07 -19.28
C CYS A 185 11.14 -20.63 -17.84
N ASN A 186 12.14 -20.02 -17.19
CA ASN A 186 12.02 -19.37 -15.90
C ASN A 186 11.83 -17.86 -16.11
N ASP A 187 11.07 -17.25 -15.21
CA ASP A 187 10.91 -15.81 -15.15
C ASP A 187 12.26 -15.08 -15.02
N VAL A 188 12.41 -13.93 -15.68
CA VAL A 188 13.55 -13.03 -15.52
C VAL A 188 13.17 -11.98 -14.50
N ASP A 189 13.83 -11.97 -13.35
CA ASP A 189 13.65 -10.88 -12.39
C ASP A 189 14.40 -9.63 -12.88
N GLU A 190 13.73 -8.78 -13.66
CA GLU A 190 14.34 -7.57 -14.21
C GLU A 190 14.71 -6.55 -13.13
N CYS A 191 14.08 -6.62 -11.95
CA CYS A 191 14.38 -5.76 -10.82
C CYS A 191 15.71 -6.15 -10.15
N ALA A 192 15.96 -7.45 -9.95
CA ALA A 192 17.20 -7.96 -9.37
C ALA A 192 18.38 -7.93 -10.36
N ASP A 193 18.12 -8.19 -11.65
CA ASP A 193 19.11 -8.16 -12.73
C ASP A 193 19.51 -6.71 -13.11
N GLY A 194 18.73 -5.71 -12.68
CA GLY A 194 18.98 -4.30 -12.96
C GLY A 194 18.70 -3.89 -14.41
N SER A 195 18.03 -4.76 -15.17
CA SER A 195 17.58 -4.51 -16.54
C SER A 195 16.24 -3.76 -16.58
N ALA A 196 15.53 -3.65 -15.45
CA ALA A 196 14.33 -2.85 -15.29
C ALA A 196 14.60 -1.36 -15.54
N ARG A 197 13.89 -0.78 -16.50
CA ARG A 197 13.94 0.67 -16.81
C ARG A 197 12.92 1.46 -16.00
N CYS A 198 13.10 1.52 -14.69
CA CYS A 198 12.31 2.37 -13.82
C CYS A 198 12.94 3.77 -13.71
N GLY A 199 12.13 4.84 -13.79
CA GLY A 199 12.63 6.21 -13.66
C GLY A 199 12.98 6.57 -12.20
N PRO A 200 13.56 7.75 -11.96
CA PRO A 200 13.84 8.19 -10.60
C PRO A 200 12.55 8.27 -9.77
N ASN A 201 12.65 8.01 -8.46
CA ASN A 201 11.52 7.99 -7.51
C ASN A 201 10.45 6.93 -7.83
N SER A 202 10.88 5.77 -8.31
CA SER A 202 10.02 4.59 -8.48
C SER A 202 10.68 3.33 -7.93
N ILE A 203 9.84 2.40 -7.50
CA ILE A 203 10.16 1.08 -6.97
C ILE A 203 9.81 0.06 -8.06
N CYS A 204 10.74 -0.84 -8.35
CA CYS A 204 10.53 -1.94 -9.29
C CYS A 204 9.88 -3.12 -8.57
N ILE A 205 8.83 -3.67 -9.18
CA ILE A 205 8.11 -4.85 -8.71
C ILE A 205 8.18 -5.91 -9.81
N ASN A 206 8.79 -7.06 -9.51
CA ASN A 206 8.89 -8.17 -10.44
C ASN A 206 7.55 -8.90 -10.56
N LEU A 207 7.12 -9.19 -11.79
CA LEU A 207 5.90 -9.93 -12.12
C LEU A 207 6.27 -11.12 -13.01
N GLU A 208 5.42 -12.14 -13.09
CA GLU A 208 5.75 -13.29 -13.95
C GLU A 208 5.72 -12.86 -15.45
N GLY A 209 6.88 -12.88 -16.10
CA GLY A 209 7.11 -12.50 -17.48
C GLY A 209 7.27 -11.00 -17.74
N SER A 210 7.32 -10.17 -16.70
CA SER A 210 7.48 -8.72 -16.82
C SER A 210 7.83 -8.05 -15.49
N TYR A 211 7.93 -6.72 -15.50
CA TYR A 211 8.07 -5.93 -14.28
C TYR A 211 7.18 -4.70 -14.35
N GLU A 212 6.75 -4.21 -13.19
CA GLU A 212 6.07 -2.92 -13.07
C GLU A 212 6.91 -1.94 -12.25
N CYS A 213 6.95 -0.68 -12.69
CA CYS A 213 7.51 0.42 -11.92
C CYS A 213 6.36 1.17 -11.21
N GLN A 214 6.34 1.11 -9.89
CA GLN A 214 5.41 1.86 -9.05
C GLN A 214 6.10 3.11 -8.52
N CYS A 215 5.45 4.27 -8.53
CA CYS A 215 6.04 5.47 -7.94
C CYS A 215 6.23 5.31 -6.43
N SER A 216 7.36 5.79 -5.92
CA SER A 216 7.58 5.88 -4.48
C SER A 216 6.51 6.77 -3.83
N ARG A 217 6.25 6.58 -2.54
CA ARG A 217 5.31 7.40 -1.75
C ARG A 217 5.57 8.90 -1.97
N GLY A 218 4.53 9.68 -2.23
CA GLY A 218 4.60 11.12 -2.54
C GLY A 218 4.88 11.49 -4.01
N PHE A 219 4.89 10.52 -4.93
CA PHE A 219 5.09 10.76 -6.37
C PHE A 219 3.97 10.12 -7.21
N ILE A 220 3.53 10.82 -8.27
CA ILE A 220 2.55 10.29 -9.23
C ILE A 220 3.17 9.98 -10.58
N ARG A 221 2.54 9.04 -11.29
CA ARG A 221 2.95 8.62 -12.64
C ARG A 221 2.66 9.73 -13.66
N ASN A 222 3.70 10.29 -14.26
CA ASN A 222 3.62 11.25 -15.37
C ASN A 222 3.72 10.54 -16.74
N SER A 223 4.44 9.40 -16.81
CA SER A 223 4.59 8.58 -18.02
C SER A 223 4.83 7.11 -17.66
N THR A 224 5.00 6.21 -18.63
CA THR A 224 5.23 4.77 -18.41
C THR A 224 6.32 4.47 -17.38
N TYR A 225 7.35 5.33 -17.27
CA TYR A 225 8.49 5.14 -16.37
C TYR A 225 8.81 6.37 -15.49
N GLY A 226 8.06 7.47 -15.59
CA GLY A 226 8.41 8.73 -14.92
C GLY A 226 7.48 9.08 -13.77
N CYS A 227 8.04 9.36 -12.60
CA CYS A 227 7.31 9.78 -11.40
C CYS A 227 7.65 11.25 -11.07
N ILE A 228 6.63 12.08 -10.85
CA ILE A 228 6.78 13.50 -10.48
C ILE A 228 6.23 13.72 -9.07
N ALA A 229 6.89 14.58 -8.32
CA ALA A 229 6.33 15.11 -7.08
C ALA A 229 5.22 16.09 -7.47
N VAL A 230 4.02 15.92 -6.90
CA VAL A 230 2.97 16.94 -6.97
C VAL A 230 3.17 17.88 -5.80
N GLU A 231 3.29 19.16 -6.09
CA GLU A 231 3.35 20.19 -5.06
C GLU A 231 2.06 20.13 -4.21
N GLY A 232 2.19 19.97 -2.88
CA GLY A 232 1.05 19.79 -1.97
C GLY A 232 0.64 18.33 -1.72
N MET A 233 1.31 17.33 -2.31
CA MET A 233 1.02 15.92 -2.05
C MET A 233 1.72 15.41 -0.79
N CYS A 234 0.95 14.82 0.10
CA CYS A 234 1.41 14.16 1.32
C CYS A 234 1.90 12.73 1.02
N LEU A 235 2.55 12.09 1.99
CA LEU A 235 3.17 10.76 1.80
C LEU A 235 2.15 9.63 1.59
N ASP A 236 0.91 9.83 2.01
CA ASP A 236 -0.24 8.94 1.79
C ASP A 236 -0.94 9.14 0.44
N GLY A 237 -0.54 10.16 -0.33
CA GLY A 237 -1.19 10.53 -1.59
C GLY A 237 -2.29 11.58 -1.46
N THR A 238 -2.59 12.05 -0.25
CA THR A 238 -3.50 13.19 0.00
C THR A 238 -2.94 14.45 -0.67
N ILE A 239 -3.79 15.23 -1.33
CA ILE A 239 -3.38 16.45 -2.03
C ILE A 239 -3.97 17.66 -1.30
N CYS A 240 -3.11 18.41 -0.65
CA CYS A 240 -3.47 19.66 0.02
C CYS A 240 -3.49 20.85 -0.93
N ASP A 241 -4.16 21.92 -0.51
CA ASP A 241 -4.03 23.21 -1.19
C ASP A 241 -2.55 23.64 -1.26
N LYS A 242 -2.16 24.37 -2.30
CA LYS A 242 -0.80 24.95 -2.44
C LYS A 242 -0.42 25.81 -1.23
N ASN A 243 -1.40 26.40 -0.56
CA ASN A 243 -1.27 27.23 0.62
C ASN A 243 -1.48 26.46 1.93
N ALA A 244 -1.54 25.13 1.88
CA ALA A 244 -1.56 24.26 3.04
C ALA A 244 -0.24 23.51 3.23
N ILE A 245 -0.10 22.94 4.42
CA ILE A 245 0.97 22.03 4.82
C ILE A 245 0.35 20.70 5.21
N CYS A 246 1.01 19.60 4.83
CA CYS A 246 0.68 18.26 5.30
C CYS A 246 1.11 18.12 6.77
N LYS A 247 0.17 17.71 7.62
CA LYS A 247 0.39 17.32 9.01
C LYS A 247 0.08 15.84 9.13
N HIS A 248 0.96 15.11 9.82
CA HIS A 248 0.72 13.70 10.13
C HIS A 248 -0.41 13.62 11.17
N ALA A 249 -1.36 12.70 10.98
CA ALA A 249 -2.62 12.65 11.72
C ALA A 249 -2.85 11.30 12.42
N GLY A 250 -1.81 10.48 12.56
CA GLY A 250 -1.91 9.09 13.08
C GLY A 250 -1.75 8.04 11.96
N GLY A 251 -1.15 6.89 12.30
CA GLY A 251 -0.86 5.81 11.37
C GLY A 251 -0.08 6.24 10.12
N ASN A 252 -0.60 5.94 8.92
CA ASN A 252 -0.07 6.41 7.64
C ASN A 252 -0.90 7.57 7.03
N THR A 253 -1.74 8.27 7.80
CA THR A 253 -2.65 9.29 7.27
C THR A 253 -2.11 10.72 7.44
N TYR A 254 -2.43 11.59 6.49
CA TYR A 254 -2.08 13.02 6.54
C TYR A 254 -3.31 13.90 6.40
N LYS A 255 -3.30 15.03 7.12
CA LYS A 255 -4.29 16.10 6.98
C LYS A 255 -3.65 17.40 6.54
N CYS A 256 -4.45 18.20 5.88
CA CYS A 256 -4.03 19.49 5.35
C CYS A 256 -4.37 20.58 6.38
N LYS A 257 -3.38 21.40 6.74
CA LYS A 257 -3.59 22.62 7.54
C LYS A 257 -3.17 23.82 6.71
N CYS A 258 -4.02 24.84 6.61
CA CYS A 258 -3.65 26.07 5.91
C CYS A 258 -2.44 26.73 6.60
N LYS A 259 -1.57 27.39 5.81
CA LYS A 259 -0.43 28.14 6.31
C LYS A 259 -0.93 29.41 7.02
N VAL A 260 -0.12 29.96 7.93
CA VAL A 260 -0.42 31.27 8.57
C VAL A 260 -0.67 32.34 7.50
N GLY A 261 -1.73 33.14 7.67
CA GLY A 261 -2.25 34.06 6.65
C GLY A 261 -3.21 33.43 5.65
N TRP A 262 -3.62 32.18 5.90
CA TRP A 262 -4.61 31.46 5.13
C TRP A 262 -5.52 30.63 6.04
N ALA A 263 -6.80 30.59 5.70
CA ALA A 263 -7.84 29.86 6.42
C ALA A 263 -8.62 28.90 5.51
N GLY A 264 -9.26 27.90 6.10
CA GLY A 264 -10.01 26.88 5.38
C GLY A 264 -9.85 25.48 5.95
N ASN A 265 -10.35 24.49 5.22
CA ASN A 265 -10.26 23.09 5.61
C ASN A 265 -8.92 22.41 5.21
N GLY A 266 -7.96 23.17 4.71
CA GLY A 266 -6.65 22.69 4.25
C GLY A 266 -6.62 22.13 2.81
N PHE A 267 -7.76 21.65 2.30
CA PHE A 267 -7.92 21.29 0.89
C PHE A 267 -8.27 22.51 0.03
N HIS A 268 -8.94 23.47 0.65
CA HIS A 268 -9.22 24.80 0.13
C HIS A 268 -8.69 25.79 1.14
N CYS A 269 -7.75 26.64 0.73
CA CYS A 269 -7.23 27.71 1.59
C CYS A 269 -7.45 29.07 0.93
N GLY A 270 -8.17 29.95 1.62
CA GLY A 270 -8.39 31.36 1.28
C GLY A 270 -7.44 32.28 2.01
N LEU A 271 -7.40 33.55 1.61
CA LEU A 271 -6.69 34.57 2.39
C LEU A 271 -7.40 34.76 3.73
N ASP A 272 -6.60 34.96 4.76
CA ASP A 272 -7.01 35.26 6.14
C ASP A 272 -6.13 36.43 6.58
N ARG A 273 -6.75 37.61 6.72
CA ARG A 273 -6.02 38.88 6.85
C ARG A 273 -5.68 39.22 8.29
N ASP A 274 -6.58 38.94 9.21
CA ASP A 274 -6.51 39.24 10.64
C ASP A 274 -6.10 38.04 11.48
N LEU A 275 -5.93 36.87 10.85
CA LEU A 275 -5.28 35.67 11.40
C LEU A 275 -6.11 34.97 12.47
N ASP A 276 -7.43 35.01 12.35
CA ASP A 276 -8.36 34.39 13.30
C ASP A 276 -8.80 32.97 12.87
N GLY A 277 -8.37 32.53 11.68
CA GLY A 277 -8.65 31.19 11.16
C GLY A 277 -9.88 31.10 10.27
N TRP A 278 -10.53 32.21 9.93
CA TRP A 278 -11.60 32.31 8.94
C TRP A 278 -11.13 33.02 7.67
N ALA A 279 -11.72 32.68 6.53
CA ALA A 279 -11.27 33.18 5.24
C ALA A 279 -12.05 34.43 4.84
N ASP A 280 -11.37 35.42 4.24
CA ASP A 280 -11.95 36.69 3.75
C ASP A 280 -13.18 36.50 2.83
N PHE A 281 -13.35 35.31 2.23
CA PHE A 281 -14.44 34.96 1.32
C PHE A 281 -14.79 33.48 1.40
N ASP A 282 -16.04 33.13 1.07
CA ASP A 282 -16.51 31.75 1.05
C ASP A 282 -15.74 30.93 0.00
N LEU A 283 -15.16 29.81 0.43
CA LEU A 283 -14.31 28.94 -0.40
C LEU A 283 -15.10 27.89 -1.20
N GLY A 284 -16.43 27.85 -1.05
CA GLY A 284 -17.32 26.97 -1.80
C GLY A 284 -17.27 25.50 -1.38
N CYS A 285 -16.80 25.21 -0.17
CA CYS A 285 -16.72 23.87 0.38
C CYS A 285 -17.82 23.62 1.45
N THR A 286 -18.05 22.37 1.86
CA THR A 286 -19.13 22.04 2.84
C THR A 286 -18.72 22.28 4.29
N ASP A 287 -17.42 22.28 4.60
CA ASP A 287 -16.85 22.52 5.93
C ASP A 287 -17.20 23.94 6.42
N SER A 288 -17.45 24.11 7.72
CA SER A 288 -17.72 25.41 8.32
C SER A 288 -16.54 26.35 8.18
N ARG A 289 -15.31 25.84 8.28
CA ARG A 289 -14.07 26.65 8.13
C ARG A 289 -13.87 27.23 6.73
N CYS A 290 -14.69 26.84 5.76
CA CYS A 290 -14.69 27.42 4.41
C CYS A 290 -15.69 28.57 4.25
N ARG A 291 -16.49 28.89 5.28
CA ARG A 291 -17.39 30.03 5.23
C ARG A 291 -16.59 31.33 5.27
N GLN A 292 -17.21 32.37 4.75
CA GLN A 292 -16.67 33.71 4.80
C GLN A 292 -16.65 34.20 6.25
N ASP A 293 -15.53 34.82 6.62
CA ASP A 293 -15.36 35.61 7.82
C ASP A 293 -16.36 36.79 7.85
N ASN A 294 -17.05 36.95 8.99
CA ASN A 294 -18.09 37.94 9.20
C ASN A 294 -17.51 39.29 9.70
N CYS A 295 -16.22 39.32 10.04
CA CYS A 295 -15.44 40.51 10.40
C CYS A 295 -13.99 40.49 9.84
N VAL A 296 -13.85 40.39 8.51
CA VAL A 296 -12.61 40.39 7.65
C VAL A 296 -11.39 41.29 8.02
N TYR A 297 -11.50 42.19 8.99
CA TYR A 297 -10.41 43.06 9.46
C TYR A 297 -10.23 43.09 10.98
N VAL A 298 -11.05 42.37 11.73
CA VAL A 298 -11.10 42.37 13.20
C VAL A 298 -11.12 40.91 13.62
N PRO A 299 -10.04 40.39 14.25
CA PRO A 299 -10.00 39.00 14.67
C PRO A 299 -11.19 38.68 15.58
N ASN A 300 -12.00 37.69 15.20
CA ASN A 300 -13.13 37.19 15.97
C ASN A 300 -13.34 35.69 15.66
N SER A 301 -12.36 34.89 16.03
CA SER A 301 -12.23 33.47 15.66
C SER A 301 -13.44 32.59 16.03
N GLY A 302 -14.31 33.05 16.94
CA GLY A 302 -15.56 32.39 17.32
C GLY A 302 -16.73 32.65 16.37
N GLN A 303 -16.62 33.66 15.50
CA GLN A 303 -17.64 34.08 14.52
C GLN A 303 -19.01 34.35 15.14
N GLU A 304 -19.04 34.85 16.37
CA GLU A 304 -20.27 35.23 17.04
C GLU A 304 -20.99 36.34 16.22
N ASP A 305 -22.31 36.20 16.12
CA ASP A 305 -23.24 36.98 15.28
C ASP A 305 -24.64 36.82 15.90
N ALA A 306 -24.97 37.72 16.84
CA ALA A 306 -26.12 37.58 17.72
C ALA A 306 -27.46 37.70 16.96
N ASP A 307 -27.56 38.63 16.01
CA ASP A 307 -28.76 38.84 15.20
C ASP A 307 -28.82 38.05 13.88
N LYS A 308 -27.70 37.47 13.45
CA LYS A 308 -27.55 36.63 12.26
C LYS A 308 -27.74 37.38 10.95
N ASP A 309 -27.38 38.65 10.90
CA ASP A 309 -27.41 39.45 9.68
C ASP A 309 -26.19 39.20 8.76
N GLY A 310 -25.17 38.49 9.28
CA GLY A 310 -23.94 38.11 8.58
C GLY A 310 -22.77 39.06 8.81
N VAL A 311 -22.92 40.08 9.67
CA VAL A 311 -21.85 40.89 10.25
C VAL A 311 -21.59 40.35 11.66
N GLY A 312 -20.32 40.12 12.03
CA GLY A 312 -20.01 39.56 13.34
C GLY A 312 -20.07 40.59 14.46
N ASP A 313 -20.34 40.13 15.69
CA ASP A 313 -20.50 40.99 16.87
C ASP A 313 -19.30 41.95 17.09
N ALA A 314 -18.09 41.48 16.75
CA ALA A 314 -16.85 42.24 16.91
C ALA A 314 -16.72 43.47 15.99
N CYS A 315 -17.45 43.50 14.87
CA CYS A 315 -17.42 44.57 13.89
C CYS A 315 -18.81 45.14 13.54
N ASP A 316 -19.86 44.64 14.17
CA ASP A 316 -21.20 45.19 14.07
C ASP A 316 -21.36 46.41 14.97
N PRO A 317 -21.84 47.57 14.46
CA PRO A 317 -22.17 48.72 15.29
C PRO A 317 -23.44 48.58 16.19
N ASP A 318 -24.31 47.60 15.93
CA ASP A 318 -25.60 47.31 16.56
C ASP A 318 -25.84 45.78 16.51
N ALA A 319 -25.12 45.03 17.34
CA ALA A 319 -24.92 43.58 17.19
C ALA A 319 -26.17 42.73 17.43
N ASP A 320 -27.20 43.28 18.07
CA ASP A 320 -28.49 42.62 18.27
C ASP A 320 -29.63 43.22 17.42
N ASN A 321 -29.31 44.22 16.59
CA ASN A 321 -30.20 44.93 15.68
C ASN A 321 -31.48 45.47 16.35
N ASP A 322 -31.38 45.93 17.61
CA ASP A 322 -32.49 46.46 18.38
C ASP A 322 -32.76 47.96 18.12
N GLY A 323 -31.81 48.62 17.44
CA GLY A 323 -31.84 50.03 17.07
C GLY A 323 -31.12 50.96 18.03
N VAL A 324 -30.47 50.43 19.07
CA VAL A 324 -29.53 51.11 19.97
C VAL A 324 -28.12 50.65 19.60
N LEU A 325 -27.20 51.60 19.37
CA LEU A 325 -25.81 51.23 19.06
C LEU A 325 -25.14 50.62 20.31
N ASN A 326 -24.27 49.62 20.12
CA ASN A 326 -23.56 48.87 21.19
C ASN A 326 -22.96 49.75 22.29
N SER A 327 -22.60 51.00 21.97
CA SER A 327 -22.35 52.05 22.95
C SER A 327 -23.25 53.25 22.62
N PRO A 328 -24.32 53.51 23.41
CA PRO A 328 -24.41 53.32 24.85
C PRO A 328 -25.32 52.16 25.34
N ASP A 329 -25.61 51.17 24.49
CA ASP A 329 -26.46 50.03 24.84
C ASP A 329 -26.05 49.33 26.16
N ASN A 330 -27.02 49.05 27.03
CA ASN A 330 -26.84 48.31 28.28
C ASN A 330 -27.06 46.79 28.16
N CYS A 331 -27.45 46.29 26.98
CA CYS A 331 -27.41 44.87 26.61
C CYS A 331 -26.96 44.66 25.14
N PRO A 332 -25.70 44.96 24.78
CA PRO A 332 -25.25 45.01 23.38
C PRO A 332 -25.40 43.73 22.53
N LEU A 333 -25.75 42.60 23.15
CA LEU A 333 -25.91 41.29 22.49
C LEU A 333 -27.34 40.72 22.66
N VAL A 334 -28.25 41.46 23.30
CA VAL A 334 -29.59 40.98 23.67
C VAL A 334 -30.63 42.08 23.45
N HIS A 335 -31.38 41.93 22.35
CA HIS A 335 -32.35 42.92 21.87
C HIS A 335 -33.27 43.47 22.98
N ASN A 336 -33.04 44.72 23.39
CA ASN A 336 -33.79 45.42 24.44
C ASN A 336 -33.97 46.94 24.14
N PRO A 337 -34.79 47.31 23.14
CA PRO A 337 -34.91 48.71 22.68
C PRO A 337 -35.44 49.69 23.73
N ASP A 338 -35.96 49.20 24.85
CA ASP A 338 -36.45 50.01 25.96
C ASP A 338 -35.37 50.39 26.97
N GLN A 339 -34.20 49.73 26.93
CA GLN A 339 -33.03 49.99 27.78
C GLN A 339 -33.41 50.04 29.27
N LEU A 340 -34.35 49.19 29.69
CA LEU A 340 -34.80 49.14 31.08
C LEU A 340 -33.68 48.60 31.98
N ASP A 341 -33.50 49.24 33.13
CA ASP A 341 -32.50 48.89 34.14
C ASP A 341 -33.13 49.19 35.52
N THR A 342 -33.53 48.13 36.23
CA THR A 342 -34.43 48.16 37.39
C THR A 342 -33.69 48.36 38.71
N ASP A 343 -32.39 48.10 38.75
CA ASP A 343 -31.61 48.21 39.98
C ASP A 343 -31.59 49.67 40.51
N LYS A 344 -30.91 49.88 41.64
CA LYS A 344 -30.93 51.20 42.27
C LYS A 344 -30.14 52.24 41.46
N GLU A 345 -30.88 53.07 40.72
CA GLU A 345 -30.38 54.17 39.87
C GLU A 345 -29.63 53.72 38.60
N GLY A 346 -29.77 52.48 38.13
CA GLY A 346 -28.94 51.93 37.05
C GLY A 346 -27.49 51.77 37.49
N GLY A 347 -27.33 51.18 38.67
CA GLY A 347 -26.14 51.14 39.49
C GLY A 347 -25.01 50.35 38.85
N ASP A 348 -25.33 49.27 38.13
CA ASP A 348 -24.35 48.48 37.37
C ASP A 348 -24.35 48.74 35.86
N LYS A 349 -25.41 49.35 35.32
CA LYS A 349 -25.61 49.64 33.89
C LYS A 349 -25.74 48.37 33.04
N GLN A 350 -26.20 47.28 33.64
CA GLN A 350 -26.61 46.09 32.91
C GLN A 350 -28.14 46.14 32.73
N GLY A 351 -28.63 46.01 31.51
CA GLY A 351 -30.08 46.08 31.27
C GLY A 351 -30.82 44.83 31.74
N ASP A 352 -32.08 44.99 32.17
CA ASP A 352 -32.94 43.91 32.69
C ASP A 352 -33.03 42.68 31.77
N ALA A 353 -32.84 42.87 30.45
CA ALA A 353 -32.92 41.80 29.45
C ALA A 353 -31.71 40.85 29.48
N CYS A 354 -30.56 41.35 29.93
CA CYS A 354 -29.28 40.62 29.97
C CYS A 354 -28.65 40.63 31.38
N ASP A 355 -29.38 41.13 32.39
CA ASP A 355 -28.97 41.13 33.79
C ASP A 355 -29.44 39.83 34.47
N ASN A 356 -28.50 39.04 34.96
CA ASN A 356 -28.77 37.83 35.74
C ASN A 356 -29.16 38.12 37.21
N CYS A 357 -29.07 39.39 37.64
CA CYS A 357 -29.63 39.88 38.89
C CYS A 357 -30.35 41.25 38.74
N PRO A 358 -31.50 41.33 38.04
CA PRO A 358 -32.21 42.57 37.66
C PRO A 358 -32.56 43.59 38.76
N THR A 359 -32.37 43.24 40.03
CA THR A 359 -32.72 44.10 41.17
C THR A 359 -31.54 44.37 42.11
N VAL A 360 -30.37 43.78 41.83
CA VAL A 360 -29.18 43.82 42.68
C VAL A 360 -27.97 44.10 41.79
N ALA A 361 -27.41 45.31 41.91
CA ALA A 361 -26.26 45.73 41.13
C ALA A 361 -25.09 44.72 41.17
N ASN A 362 -24.72 44.17 40.02
CA ASN A 362 -23.62 43.23 39.83
C ASN A 362 -22.99 43.34 38.43
N ILE A 363 -22.16 44.37 38.23
CA ILE A 363 -21.48 44.70 36.97
C ILE A 363 -20.81 43.50 36.28
N ASP A 364 -20.22 42.59 37.06
CA ASP A 364 -19.44 41.49 36.51
C ASP A 364 -20.28 40.27 36.08
N GLN A 365 -21.59 40.25 36.40
CA GLN A 365 -22.53 39.21 35.97
C GLN A 365 -22.07 37.76 36.23
N HIS A 366 -21.28 37.54 37.30
CA HIS A 366 -20.82 36.21 37.67
C HIS A 366 -22.00 35.27 37.99
N ASP A 367 -21.88 34.03 37.52
CA ASP A 367 -22.84 32.95 37.70
C ASP A 367 -22.04 31.63 37.72
N VAL A 368 -21.73 31.15 38.92
CA VAL A 368 -20.81 30.01 39.15
C VAL A 368 -21.36 28.70 38.59
N ASP A 369 -22.64 28.43 38.76
CA ASP A 369 -23.28 27.19 38.32
C ASP A 369 -23.99 27.27 36.96
N ARG A 370 -24.11 28.49 36.41
CA ARG A 370 -24.69 28.78 35.10
C ARG A 370 -26.16 28.44 35.00
N ASP A 371 -26.92 28.58 36.08
CA ASP A 371 -28.36 28.38 36.09
C ASP A 371 -29.16 29.61 35.58
N GLY A 372 -28.46 30.72 35.34
CA GLY A 372 -29.01 31.99 34.87
C GLY A 372 -29.38 32.97 35.99
N ILE A 373 -29.11 32.63 37.25
CA ILE A 373 -29.23 33.52 38.41
C ILE A 373 -27.81 33.94 38.81
N GLY A 374 -27.54 35.24 38.87
CA GLY A 374 -26.21 35.72 39.23
C GLY A 374 -25.87 35.50 40.71
N ASP A 375 -24.59 35.33 41.00
CA ASP A 375 -24.05 35.10 42.36
C ASP A 375 -24.53 36.16 43.38
N ALA A 376 -24.79 37.39 42.93
CA ALA A 376 -25.19 38.52 43.78
C ALA A 376 -26.61 38.37 44.35
N CYS A 377 -27.47 37.61 43.67
CA CYS A 377 -28.86 37.39 44.05
C CYS A 377 -29.20 35.90 44.24
N ASP A 378 -28.24 35.01 44.02
CA ASP A 378 -28.39 33.58 44.25
C ASP A 378 -28.12 33.19 45.72
N PRO A 379 -29.07 32.50 46.39
CA PRO A 379 -28.90 32.01 47.76
C PRO A 379 -28.00 30.76 47.93
N ASP A 380 -27.63 30.08 46.84
CA ASP A 380 -26.91 28.81 46.73
C ASP A 380 -26.08 28.79 45.43
N ILE A 381 -25.01 29.59 45.38
CA ILE A 381 -24.35 30.01 44.13
C ILE A 381 -23.67 28.86 43.35
N ASP A 382 -23.45 27.69 43.94
CA ASP A 382 -22.90 26.52 43.27
C ASP A 382 -23.90 25.36 43.11
N ASN A 383 -25.16 25.60 43.50
CA ASN A 383 -26.30 24.70 43.41
C ASN A 383 -26.05 23.29 43.98
N ASP A 384 -25.21 23.16 45.01
CA ASP A 384 -24.96 21.89 45.68
C ASP A 384 -26.07 21.49 46.68
N GLY A 385 -26.99 22.42 46.95
CA GLY A 385 -28.13 22.25 47.85
C GLY A 385 -27.88 22.79 49.26
N ILE A 386 -26.75 23.45 49.50
CA ILE A 386 -26.33 24.03 50.78
C ILE A 386 -26.19 25.54 50.61
N LEU A 387 -27.19 26.27 51.10
CA LEU A 387 -27.17 27.74 51.07
C LEU A 387 -25.84 28.36 51.52
N ASN A 388 -25.38 29.40 50.80
CA ASN A 388 -24.10 30.11 50.97
C ASN A 388 -23.70 30.37 52.43
N GLU A 389 -24.66 30.70 53.29
CA GLU A 389 -24.43 31.05 54.70
C GLU A 389 -24.09 29.85 55.61
N ARG A 390 -24.28 28.62 55.11
CA ARG A 390 -23.98 27.36 55.81
C ARG A 390 -22.96 26.51 55.08
N ASP A 391 -22.56 26.94 53.89
CA ASP A 391 -21.64 26.23 53.03
C ASP A 391 -20.20 26.60 53.39
N ASN A 392 -19.36 25.58 53.59
CA ASN A 392 -17.92 25.75 53.80
C ASN A 392 -17.13 25.92 52.49
N CYS A 393 -17.76 25.76 51.32
CA CYS A 393 -17.23 26.07 50.00
C CYS A 393 -18.28 26.70 49.07
N PRO A 394 -18.79 27.93 49.37
CA PRO A 394 -19.91 28.51 48.62
C PRO A 394 -19.81 28.52 47.10
N ARG A 395 -18.60 28.55 46.51
CA ARG A 395 -18.37 28.65 45.06
C ARG A 395 -18.00 27.31 44.40
N LYS A 396 -17.96 26.20 45.13
CA LYS A 396 -17.53 24.90 44.61
C LYS A 396 -18.35 23.78 45.25
N ALA A 397 -19.23 23.21 44.42
CA ALA A 397 -20.19 22.23 44.88
C ALA A 397 -19.55 21.08 45.66
N ASN A 398 -19.95 20.92 46.92
CA ASN A 398 -19.40 19.93 47.84
C ASN A 398 -20.47 19.48 48.86
N THR A 399 -21.49 18.77 48.37
CA THR A 399 -22.63 18.26 49.16
C THR A 399 -22.27 17.48 50.44
N ASN A 400 -21.03 16.99 50.56
CA ASN A 400 -20.53 16.26 51.74
C ASN A 400 -19.99 17.18 52.86
N GLN A 401 -19.70 18.45 52.55
CA GLN A 401 -19.12 19.46 53.44
C GLN A 401 -17.91 18.93 54.22
N LEU A 402 -17.06 18.14 53.56
CA LEU A 402 -15.86 17.62 54.19
C LEU A 402 -14.90 18.79 54.50
N ASP A 403 -14.39 18.81 55.72
CA ASP A 403 -13.44 19.79 56.25
C ASP A 403 -12.49 19.00 57.17
N THR A 404 -11.34 18.62 56.62
CA THR A 404 -10.42 17.63 57.20
C THR A 404 -9.65 18.18 58.39
N ASP A 405 -9.27 19.45 58.37
CA ASP A 405 -8.49 20.08 59.44
C ASP A 405 -9.32 20.95 60.40
N GLY A 406 -10.59 21.20 60.07
CA GLY A 406 -11.58 21.86 60.91
C GLY A 406 -11.40 23.37 60.98
N ASP A 407 -10.81 23.99 59.96
CA ASP A 407 -10.58 25.43 59.90
C ASP A 407 -11.81 26.22 59.42
N GLY A 408 -12.82 25.52 58.91
CA GLY A 408 -14.08 26.07 58.43
C GLY A 408 -14.13 26.32 56.92
N ILE A 409 -13.09 25.97 56.19
CA ILE A 409 -13.02 25.93 54.73
C ILE A 409 -13.10 24.45 54.32
N GLY A 410 -13.95 24.11 53.34
CA GLY A 410 -14.11 22.72 52.93
C GLY A 410 -12.97 22.23 52.03
N ASP A 411 -12.65 20.93 52.09
CA ASP A 411 -11.53 20.31 51.36
C ASP A 411 -11.50 20.62 49.85
N VAL A 412 -12.66 20.87 49.23
CA VAL A 412 -12.78 21.14 47.78
C VAL A 412 -12.31 22.56 47.40
N CYS A 413 -12.40 23.50 48.33
CA CYS A 413 -12.00 24.89 48.15
C CYS A 413 -10.84 25.30 49.07
N ASP A 414 -10.41 24.44 49.97
CA ASP A 414 -9.26 24.63 50.84
C ASP A 414 -7.95 24.46 50.05
N ASN A 415 -7.11 25.50 49.99
CA ASN A 415 -5.80 25.44 49.35
C ASN A 415 -4.70 24.77 50.22
N CYS A 416 -5.03 24.39 51.45
CA CYS A 416 -4.24 23.57 52.37
C CYS A 416 -5.11 22.57 53.15
N PRO A 417 -5.77 21.57 52.51
CA PRO A 417 -6.77 20.69 53.14
C PRO A 417 -6.38 19.91 54.41
N ALA A 418 -5.08 19.90 54.74
CA ALA A 418 -4.52 19.19 55.88
C ALA A 418 -3.93 20.13 56.96
N VAL A 419 -3.93 21.44 56.74
CA VAL A 419 -3.25 22.43 57.57
C VAL A 419 -4.10 23.71 57.71
N ALA A 420 -4.77 23.82 58.86
CA ALA A 420 -5.70 24.90 59.14
C ALA A 420 -5.15 26.30 58.86
N ASN A 421 -5.82 27.04 57.97
CA ASN A 421 -5.48 28.36 57.48
C ASN A 421 -6.73 29.20 57.15
N VAL A 422 -7.63 29.33 58.14
CA VAL A 422 -8.92 30.06 58.24
C VAL A 422 -9.15 31.40 57.49
N ASN A 423 -8.12 32.01 56.91
CA ASN A 423 -8.21 33.29 56.20
C ASN A 423 -7.76 33.19 54.74
N GLN A 424 -8.18 32.16 54.00
CA GLN A 424 -8.02 32.08 52.52
C GLN A 424 -8.97 33.05 51.78
N ALA A 425 -9.32 34.16 52.41
CA ALA A 425 -10.31 35.12 51.96
C ALA A 425 -9.79 35.96 50.78
N SER A 426 -9.55 35.28 49.66
CA SER A 426 -9.57 35.79 48.29
C SER A 426 -10.25 34.83 47.30
N LEU A 427 -10.80 33.69 47.74
CA LEU A 427 -11.75 32.93 46.91
C LEU A 427 -13.08 33.68 46.65
N LEU A 428 -13.24 34.87 47.25
CA LEU A 428 -14.49 35.65 47.22
C LEU A 428 -14.44 36.87 46.28
N LEU A 429 -13.32 37.18 45.62
CA LEU A 429 -13.25 38.21 44.58
C LEU A 429 -12.22 37.86 43.50
N PRO A 430 -12.59 37.77 42.21
CA PRO A 430 -11.68 37.37 41.12
C PRO A 430 -10.54 38.34 40.80
N PHE A 431 -10.40 39.42 41.59
CA PHE A 431 -9.52 40.56 41.30
C PHE A 431 -8.57 40.94 42.43
N LYS A 432 -8.39 40.10 43.47
CA LYS A 432 -7.34 40.34 44.48
C LYS A 432 -6.56 39.09 44.76
N THR A 433 -5.23 39.24 44.76
CA THR A 433 -4.27 38.24 45.22
C THR A 433 -4.73 37.63 46.54
N ASN A 434 -4.56 36.31 46.69
CA ASN A 434 -4.81 35.66 47.97
C ASN A 434 -3.68 36.05 48.93
N PRO A 435 -3.95 36.85 50.00
CA PRO A 435 -2.89 37.32 50.87
C PRO A 435 -2.24 36.18 51.68
N MET A 436 -2.74 34.94 51.59
CA MET A 436 -2.20 33.73 52.20
C MET A 436 -1.74 32.69 51.16
N ASP A 437 -1.56 33.10 49.90
CA ASP A 437 -0.87 32.38 48.83
C ASP A 437 -0.03 33.44 48.07
N SER A 438 1.20 33.62 48.54
CA SER A 438 2.04 34.77 48.24
C SER A 438 2.57 34.80 46.80
N ASP A 439 2.72 33.64 46.17
CA ASP A 439 3.26 33.47 44.82
C ASP A 439 2.22 32.99 43.79
N ASN A 440 0.98 32.72 44.23
CA ASN A 440 -0.21 32.43 43.43
C ASN A 440 -0.14 31.12 42.65
N ASP A 441 0.44 30.07 43.25
CA ASP A 441 0.53 28.73 42.66
C ASP A 441 -0.63 27.79 43.06
N LEU A 442 -1.64 28.32 43.77
CA LEU A 442 -2.80 27.62 44.33
C LEU A 442 -2.51 26.77 45.57
N ILE A 443 -1.30 26.84 46.13
CA ILE A 443 -0.91 26.21 47.39
C ILE A 443 -0.81 27.31 48.45
N GLY A 444 -1.51 27.16 49.57
CA GLY A 444 -1.47 28.19 50.62
C GLY A 444 -0.12 28.24 51.34
N ASP A 445 0.30 29.44 51.77
CA ASP A 445 1.55 29.69 52.52
C ASP A 445 1.76 28.75 53.73
N ALA A 446 0.66 28.20 54.29
CA ALA A 446 0.68 27.31 55.44
C ALA A 446 1.20 25.89 55.10
N CYS A 447 1.00 25.45 53.86
CA CYS A 447 1.38 24.13 53.36
C CYS A 447 2.35 24.20 52.16
N ASP A 448 2.63 25.39 51.67
CA ASP A 448 3.66 25.65 50.70
C ASP A 448 5.06 25.51 51.33
N SER A 449 5.90 24.72 50.66
CA SER A 449 7.25 24.41 51.07
C SER A 449 8.32 24.93 50.12
N ASP A 450 7.94 25.35 48.90
CA ASP A 450 8.83 25.59 47.76
C ASP A 450 9.77 24.41 47.42
N ILE A 451 9.58 23.23 48.03
CA ILE A 451 10.45 22.08 47.82
C ILE A 451 9.95 21.30 46.60
N ASP A 452 10.45 21.69 45.44
CA ASP A 452 10.24 21.00 44.17
C ASP A 452 11.62 20.49 43.64
N ARG A 453 11.81 19.17 43.67
CA ARG A 453 13.11 18.56 43.34
C ARG A 453 13.41 18.51 41.85
N ASP A 454 12.42 18.36 40.99
CA ASP A 454 12.59 18.20 39.54
C ASP A 454 12.18 19.44 38.72
N ARG A 455 11.57 20.42 39.38
CA ARG A 455 11.29 21.78 38.88
C ARG A 455 10.19 21.81 37.84
N ASP A 456 9.15 21.02 38.05
CA ASP A 456 7.99 20.98 37.18
C ASP A 456 6.86 21.93 37.63
N GLY A 457 7.01 22.56 38.80
CA GLY A 457 6.04 23.50 39.37
C GLY A 457 5.11 22.88 40.41
N ILE A 458 5.22 21.57 40.67
CA ILE A 458 4.46 20.87 41.72
C ILE A 458 5.43 20.52 42.86
N GLN A 459 5.10 20.92 44.08
CA GLN A 459 5.97 20.60 45.22
C GLN A 459 5.99 19.10 45.54
N ASP A 460 7.12 18.62 46.05
CA ASP A 460 7.43 17.21 46.39
C ASP A 460 6.34 16.49 47.21
N SER A 461 5.56 17.24 48.00
CA SER A 461 4.53 16.68 48.89
C SER A 461 3.18 16.44 48.21
N GLN A 462 2.98 17.02 47.02
CA GLN A 462 1.79 16.89 46.18
C GLN A 462 2.10 16.26 44.81
N ASP A 463 3.39 16.11 44.48
CA ASP A 463 3.85 15.51 43.23
C ASP A 463 3.74 13.97 43.25
N ASN A 464 3.00 13.40 42.29
CA ASN A 464 2.86 11.96 42.09
C ASN A 464 4.11 11.31 41.47
N CYS A 465 5.07 12.10 41.01
CA CYS A 465 6.41 11.69 40.55
C CYS A 465 7.55 12.64 41.01
N PRO A 466 7.91 12.71 42.33
CA PRO A 466 8.82 13.70 42.97
C PRO A 466 10.28 13.84 42.50
N LYS A 467 10.65 13.24 41.37
CA LYS A 467 12.00 13.18 40.80
C LYS A 467 11.99 13.27 39.28
N LEU A 468 10.84 13.23 38.63
CA LEU A 468 10.66 13.24 37.20
C LEU A 468 9.58 14.26 36.86
N ALA A 469 9.99 15.39 36.29
CA ALA A 469 9.09 16.47 35.95
C ALA A 469 7.90 16.05 35.08
N ASN A 470 6.69 16.21 35.62
CA ASN A 470 5.38 15.95 35.01
C ASN A 470 4.34 16.96 35.53
N SER A 471 4.47 18.21 35.09
CA SER A 471 3.58 19.33 35.50
C SER A 471 2.08 19.08 35.29
N ASP A 472 1.70 18.12 34.44
CA ASP A 472 0.32 17.73 34.18
C ASP A 472 -0.25 16.70 35.18
N GLN A 473 0.62 16.09 35.99
CA GLN A 473 0.29 15.12 37.03
C GLN A 473 -0.66 14.03 36.54
N LEU A 474 -0.49 13.60 35.28
CA LEU A 474 -1.32 12.53 34.70
C LEU A 474 -1.09 11.23 35.47
N ASP A 475 -2.19 10.56 35.79
CA ASP A 475 -2.30 9.32 36.59
C ASP A 475 -3.53 8.60 36.03
N THR A 476 -3.29 7.81 34.99
CA THR A 476 -4.31 7.23 34.11
C THR A 476 -5.15 6.17 34.82
N ASP A 477 -4.54 5.38 35.69
CA ASP A 477 -5.21 4.33 36.46
C ASP A 477 -5.67 4.78 37.87
N GLY A 478 -5.20 5.94 38.34
CA GLY A 478 -5.58 6.55 39.61
C GLY A 478 -4.99 5.83 40.82
N ASP A 479 -3.85 5.16 40.68
CA ASP A 479 -3.19 4.46 41.79
C ASP A 479 -2.37 5.39 42.72
N GLY A 480 -2.24 6.66 42.35
CA GLY A 480 -1.52 7.71 43.07
C GLY A 480 -0.07 7.88 42.63
N ARG A 481 0.37 7.19 41.58
CA ARG A 481 1.68 7.35 40.95
C ARG A 481 1.51 7.84 39.52
N GLY A 482 2.21 8.90 39.16
CA GLY A 482 2.02 9.48 37.84
C GLY A 482 2.55 8.61 36.72
N ASP A 483 1.92 8.68 35.55
CA ASP A 483 2.22 7.86 34.36
C ASP A 483 3.70 7.90 33.98
N LEU A 484 4.34 9.05 34.15
CA LEU A 484 5.76 9.24 33.80
C LEU A 484 6.69 8.37 34.66
N CYS A 485 6.32 8.13 35.92
CA CYS A 485 7.11 7.32 36.84
C CYS A 485 6.47 5.97 37.16
N ASP A 486 5.28 5.66 36.65
CA ASP A 486 4.66 4.35 36.76
C ASP A 486 5.20 3.37 35.69
N PRO A 487 5.56 2.12 36.06
CA PRO A 487 5.93 1.09 35.09
C PRO A 487 4.76 0.50 34.26
N ASP A 488 3.51 0.69 34.68
CA ASP A 488 2.27 0.11 34.13
C ASP A 488 1.13 1.12 34.34
N ALA A 489 1.03 2.13 33.47
CA ALA A 489 0.25 3.35 33.70
C ALA A 489 -1.28 3.16 33.58
N ASP A 490 -1.73 2.07 32.96
CA ASP A 490 -3.14 1.73 32.83
C ASP A 490 -3.55 0.49 33.65
N ASN A 491 -2.58 -0.09 34.38
CA ASN A 491 -2.74 -1.22 35.29
C ASN A 491 -3.38 -2.46 34.62
N ASP A 492 -3.13 -2.68 33.33
CA ASP A 492 -3.68 -3.79 32.56
C ASP A 492 -2.87 -5.11 32.75
N GLY A 493 -1.67 -4.99 33.35
CA GLY A 493 -0.75 -6.07 33.66
C GLY A 493 0.40 -6.26 32.65
N ILE A 494 0.46 -5.44 31.61
CA ILE A 494 1.56 -5.31 30.66
C ILE A 494 2.36 -4.05 31.01
N LEU A 495 3.69 -4.13 30.95
CA LEU A 495 4.52 -2.96 31.28
C LEU A 495 4.49 -1.97 30.12
N ASN A 496 4.54 -0.66 30.40
CA ASN A 496 4.52 0.42 29.40
C ASN A 496 5.50 0.23 28.22
N ALA A 497 6.63 -0.43 28.45
CA ALA A 497 7.65 -0.67 27.43
C ALA A 497 7.31 -1.83 26.46
N ASP A 498 6.44 -2.73 26.89
CA ASP A 498 5.97 -3.91 26.15
C ASP A 498 4.49 -3.77 25.71
N ASP A 499 3.85 -2.65 26.06
CA ASP A 499 2.45 -2.34 25.80
C ASP A 499 2.25 -1.58 24.47
N ASN A 500 1.29 -2.02 23.65
CA ASN A 500 0.90 -1.34 22.41
C ASN A 500 -0.19 -0.26 22.59
N CYS A 501 -0.74 -0.09 23.80
CA CYS A 501 -1.60 1.01 24.23
C CYS A 501 -1.31 1.43 25.69
N PRO A 502 -0.15 2.07 25.99
CA PRO A 502 0.35 2.24 27.37
C PRO A 502 -0.49 3.06 28.37
N ILE A 503 -1.59 3.66 27.93
CA ILE A 503 -2.49 4.48 28.76
C ILE A 503 -3.96 4.07 28.58
N VAL A 504 -4.21 2.90 27.97
CA VAL A 504 -5.55 2.41 27.64
C VAL A 504 -5.60 0.90 27.87
N PRO A 505 -6.30 0.42 28.92
CA PRO A 505 -6.21 -0.97 29.34
C PRO A 505 -6.58 -1.95 28.22
N ASN A 506 -5.64 -2.78 27.80
CA ASN A 506 -5.85 -3.77 26.74
C ASN A 506 -5.03 -5.06 26.92
N PRO A 507 -5.34 -5.89 27.95
CA PRO A 507 -4.49 -7.04 28.33
C PRO A 507 -4.29 -8.10 27.23
N ASP A 508 -5.15 -8.10 26.22
CA ASP A 508 -5.09 -9.00 25.06
C ASP A 508 -4.12 -8.52 23.97
N GLN A 509 -3.62 -7.28 24.04
CA GLN A 509 -2.62 -6.67 23.15
C GLN A 509 -2.95 -6.88 21.66
N THR A 510 -4.23 -6.71 21.32
CA THR A 510 -4.72 -6.97 19.96
C THR A 510 -4.21 -5.89 19.01
N ASP A 511 -3.44 -6.30 18.01
CA ASP A 511 -2.92 -5.47 16.92
C ASP A 511 -3.10 -6.25 15.60
N ALA A 512 -4.21 -6.01 14.91
CA ALA A 512 -4.58 -6.73 13.71
C ALA A 512 -3.71 -6.36 12.50
N ASN A 513 -3.19 -5.12 12.47
CA ASN A 513 -2.47 -4.56 11.33
C ASN A 513 -0.93 -4.68 11.47
N ASN A 514 -0.44 -5.06 12.67
CA ASN A 514 0.96 -5.20 13.09
C ASN A 514 1.79 -3.91 12.92
N ASP A 515 1.19 -2.74 13.21
CA ASP A 515 1.89 -1.46 13.19
C ASP A 515 2.52 -1.07 14.54
N GLY A 516 2.28 -1.87 15.59
CA GLY A 516 2.81 -1.67 16.92
C GLY A 516 1.94 -0.80 17.82
N VAL A 517 0.76 -0.38 17.35
CA VAL A 517 -0.29 0.29 18.13
C VAL A 517 -1.46 -0.70 18.30
N GLY A 518 -2.05 -0.77 19.49
CA GLY A 518 -3.20 -1.65 19.71
C GLY A 518 -4.47 -1.12 19.02
N ASP A 519 -5.29 -2.05 18.50
CA ASP A 519 -6.52 -1.73 17.76
C ASP A 519 -7.50 -0.82 18.55
N ILE A 520 -7.43 -0.86 19.89
CA ILE A 520 -8.32 -0.07 20.76
C ILE A 520 -7.92 1.41 20.82
N CYS A 521 -6.65 1.74 20.65
CA CYS A 521 -6.11 3.10 20.79
C CYS A 521 -5.59 3.67 19.46
N GLU A 522 -5.95 3.06 18.31
CA GLU A 522 -5.41 3.41 16.98
C GLU A 522 -5.81 4.83 16.52
N GLU A 523 -7.07 5.22 16.75
CA GLU A 523 -7.62 6.52 16.29
C GLU A 523 -7.75 7.55 17.42
N ASP A 524 -7.66 7.11 18.67
CA ASP A 524 -7.87 7.86 19.91
C ASP A 524 -7.00 7.19 20.99
N PHE A 525 -5.86 7.82 21.30
CA PHE A 525 -4.79 7.22 22.10
C PHE A 525 -5.08 7.22 23.60
N ASP A 526 -5.89 8.15 24.09
CA ASP A 526 -6.24 8.31 25.51
C ASP A 526 -7.73 8.07 25.80
N LEU A 527 -8.52 7.73 24.78
CA LEU A 527 -9.94 7.36 24.85
C LEU A 527 -10.85 8.44 25.43
N ASP A 528 -10.52 9.71 25.22
CA ASP A 528 -11.35 10.82 25.65
C ASP A 528 -12.49 11.18 24.67
N LEU A 529 -12.65 10.36 23.62
CA LEU A 529 -13.63 10.47 22.53
C LEU A 529 -13.28 11.52 21.48
N ILE A 530 -12.13 12.19 21.60
CA ILE A 530 -11.61 13.13 20.63
C ILE A 530 -10.50 12.44 19.84
N PRO A 531 -10.71 12.18 18.53
CA PRO A 531 -9.69 11.52 17.73
C PRO A 531 -8.35 12.26 17.77
N ASN A 532 -7.24 11.53 17.76
CA ASN A 532 -5.85 12.02 17.88
C ASN A 532 -5.50 13.25 17.04
N TYR A 533 -6.16 13.45 15.90
CA TYR A 533 -5.90 14.57 14.99
C TYR A 533 -6.72 15.84 15.28
N LEU A 534 -7.81 15.72 16.05
CA LEU A 534 -8.59 16.85 16.58
C LEU A 534 -8.15 17.21 17.99
N ASP A 535 -7.48 16.29 18.66
CA ASP A 535 -6.98 16.45 19.99
C ASP A 535 -5.68 17.27 20.02
N ASN A 536 -5.65 18.28 20.90
CA ASN A 536 -4.48 19.09 21.17
C ASN A 536 -3.44 18.37 22.05
N CYS A 537 -3.85 17.44 22.90
CA CYS A 537 -3.01 16.59 23.73
C CYS A 537 -3.45 15.11 23.64
N PRO A 538 -3.20 14.41 22.51
CA PRO A 538 -3.70 13.06 22.23
C PRO A 538 -3.32 11.94 23.22
N ASN A 539 -2.47 12.23 24.20
CA ASN A 539 -2.01 11.27 25.20
C ASN A 539 -2.40 11.75 26.61
N ASN A 540 -3.44 12.55 26.74
CA ASN A 540 -3.91 13.12 27.99
C ASN A 540 -5.42 13.32 27.93
N SER A 541 -6.15 12.34 28.46
CA SER A 541 -7.61 12.28 28.41
C SER A 541 -8.32 13.41 29.17
N LYS A 542 -7.58 14.26 29.90
CA LYS A 542 -8.12 15.40 30.64
C LYS A 542 -8.13 16.68 29.79
N ILE A 543 -7.38 16.74 28.68
CA ILE A 543 -7.14 17.97 27.91
C ILE A 543 -7.22 17.70 26.40
N PHE A 544 -8.35 17.99 25.77
CA PHE A 544 -8.50 17.81 24.31
C PHE A 544 -8.53 19.11 23.48
N SER A 545 -8.85 20.24 24.11
CA SER A 545 -9.05 21.52 23.42
C SER A 545 -8.44 22.69 24.16
N THR A 546 -8.05 23.73 23.42
CA THR A 546 -7.65 25.01 24.03
C THR A 546 -8.89 25.69 24.62
N ASP A 547 -8.87 25.91 25.93
CA ASP A 547 -10.02 26.46 26.65
C ASP A 547 -9.56 27.32 27.84
N PHE A 548 -9.68 28.64 27.72
CA PHE A 548 -9.45 29.62 28.78
C PHE A 548 -10.76 30.17 29.37
N ARG A 549 -11.88 29.44 29.30
CA ARG A 549 -13.14 29.88 29.95
C ARG A 549 -13.02 29.92 31.46
N THR A 550 -12.17 29.07 32.02
CA THR A 550 -11.71 29.12 33.40
C THR A 550 -10.28 29.63 33.39
N TYR A 551 -9.98 30.63 34.20
CA TYR A 551 -8.63 31.17 34.31
C TYR A 551 -8.43 31.83 35.67
N GLN A 552 -7.18 31.89 36.12
CA GLN A 552 -6.72 32.67 37.25
C GLN A 552 -6.10 33.98 36.74
N THR A 553 -6.50 35.10 37.34
CA THR A 553 -5.83 36.39 37.11
C THR A 553 -4.68 36.54 38.08
N VAL A 554 -3.45 36.60 37.55
CA VAL A 554 -2.23 36.87 38.35
C VAL A 554 -1.88 38.34 38.18
N VAL A 555 -2.07 39.12 39.24
CA VAL A 555 -1.73 40.55 39.28
C VAL A 555 -0.26 40.72 39.66
N LEU A 556 0.52 41.39 38.82
CA LEU A 556 1.98 41.50 39.00
C LEU A 556 2.40 42.77 39.77
N ASP A 557 1.49 43.74 39.94
CA ASP A 557 1.72 44.96 40.75
C ASP A 557 0.53 45.24 41.69
N PRO A 558 0.29 44.40 42.72
CA PRO A 558 -0.89 44.50 43.58
C PRO A 558 -0.88 45.72 44.53
N GLU A 559 0.24 46.44 44.65
CA GLU A 559 0.39 47.61 45.50
C GLU A 559 0.23 48.95 44.74
N GLY A 560 0.14 48.90 43.41
CA GLY A 560 -0.01 50.07 42.55
C GLY A 560 -1.42 50.67 42.61
N ASP A 561 -1.55 51.92 43.10
CA ASP A 561 -2.81 52.66 43.09
C ASP A 561 -3.07 53.41 41.74
N SER A 562 -2.24 53.19 40.72
CA SER A 562 -2.24 54.02 39.51
C SER A 562 -3.19 53.56 38.41
N GLN A 563 -3.47 52.27 38.29
CA GLN A 563 -4.38 51.72 37.28
C GLN A 563 -5.32 50.70 37.94
N ILE A 564 -6.25 50.18 37.13
CA ILE A 564 -7.24 49.17 37.51
C ILE A 564 -6.77 47.81 37.03
N ASP A 565 -7.25 46.71 37.62
CA ASP A 565 -6.87 45.36 37.20
C ASP A 565 -7.32 45.05 35.76
N PRO A 566 -6.65 44.12 35.06
CA PRO A 566 -7.06 43.70 33.73
C PRO A 566 -8.48 43.13 33.75
N ASN A 567 -9.33 43.52 32.80
CA ASN A 567 -10.58 42.82 32.53
C ASN A 567 -10.41 41.99 31.25
N TRP A 568 -10.73 40.70 31.36
CA TRP A 568 -10.63 39.72 30.30
C TRP A 568 -12.03 39.31 29.86
N VAL A 569 -12.29 39.34 28.56
CA VAL A 569 -13.52 38.84 27.95
C VAL A 569 -13.16 37.64 27.09
N ILE A 570 -13.86 36.54 27.30
CA ILE A 570 -13.57 35.25 26.69
C ILE A 570 -14.57 34.96 25.57
N TYR A 571 -14.06 34.75 24.36
CA TYR A 571 -14.82 34.37 23.16
C TYR A 571 -14.38 33.02 22.63
N ASN A 572 -15.02 32.52 21.56
CA ASN A 572 -14.65 31.28 20.89
C ASN A 572 -14.47 30.08 21.85
N LYS A 573 -15.38 29.97 22.84
CA LYS A 573 -15.35 28.93 23.88
C LYS A 573 -13.99 28.81 24.60
N GLY A 574 -13.30 29.92 24.84
CA GLY A 574 -12.02 29.91 25.54
C GLY A 574 -10.80 29.95 24.62
N ALA A 575 -10.97 29.91 23.31
CA ALA A 575 -9.86 29.99 22.36
C ALA A 575 -9.49 31.45 21.99
N GLU A 576 -10.28 32.43 22.39
CA GLU A 576 -10.02 33.86 22.17
C GLU A 576 -10.23 34.66 23.45
N ILE A 577 -9.30 35.58 23.73
CA ILE A 577 -9.31 36.43 24.93
C ILE A 577 -9.07 37.87 24.50
N VAL A 578 -9.95 38.77 24.91
CA VAL A 578 -9.83 40.21 24.68
C VAL A 578 -9.64 40.93 26.01
N GLN A 579 -8.62 41.79 26.08
CA GLN A 579 -8.36 42.63 27.24
C GLN A 579 -8.91 44.05 26.97
N THR A 580 -9.79 44.54 27.85
CA THR A 580 -10.62 45.72 27.56
C THR A 580 -10.21 47.00 28.30
N GLN A 581 -9.30 46.92 29.28
CA GLN A 581 -8.94 48.03 30.16
C GLN A 581 -7.48 48.47 30.03
N ASN A 582 -7.18 49.75 30.20
CA ASN A 582 -5.79 50.17 30.38
C ASN A 582 -5.33 49.86 31.81
N SER A 583 -4.92 48.63 32.04
CA SER A 583 -4.70 48.04 33.36
C SER A 583 -3.24 48.04 33.82
N ASP A 584 -3.05 47.65 35.07
CA ASP A 584 -1.74 47.20 35.56
C ASP A 584 -1.31 45.88 34.88
N PRO A 585 -0.01 45.51 34.94
CA PRO A 585 0.47 44.26 34.39
C PRO A 585 -0.17 43.06 35.09
N GLY A 586 -0.78 42.17 34.31
CA GLY A 586 -1.34 40.92 34.82
C GLY A 586 -1.37 39.83 33.75
N LEU A 587 -1.57 38.61 34.20
CA LEU A 587 -1.68 37.40 33.37
C LEU A 587 -3.05 36.76 33.59
N ALA A 588 -3.64 36.20 32.53
CA ALA A 588 -4.69 35.20 32.64
C ALA A 588 -4.05 33.83 32.38
N VAL A 589 -4.07 32.95 33.38
CA VAL A 589 -3.53 31.58 33.31
C VAL A 589 -4.71 30.61 33.34
N GLY A 590 -4.87 29.82 32.28
CA GLY A 590 -6.00 28.89 32.09
C GLY A 590 -5.87 27.58 32.84
#